data_AF-A0A2E6S637-F1
#
_entry.id   AF-A0A2E6S637-F1
#
_cell.length_a   1.000
_cell.length_b   1.000
_cell.length_c   1.000
_cell.angle_alpha   90.00
_cell.angle_beta   90.00
_cell.angle_gamma   90.00
#
_symmetry.space_group_name_H-M   'P 1'
#
loop_
_entity.id
_entity.type
_entity.pdbx_description
1 polymer ?
#
loop_
_entity_poly.entity_id
_entity_poly.type
_entity_poly.pdbx_seq_one_letter_code
_entity_poly.pdbx_strand_id
1 'polypeptide(L)'
;MSLDPEEFGPRFRVLDTECTETTYRGLKDDLVEHCRAWGERPLAIDFTNVHIVALRERDADFRRGTDSMDLFIPDSMVLTWAVNWRGGQMPDRVYGPRFLSYMIEQSPEHLRHYFLGASQECLDKLLARIGQRNPRFKVVGSHHGYFGPGEEESVLRDINASEPDLVWVGLGTPRQQEWIHRFRSRLRGGALLAVGFAFDVNAGTKRDAPTWMQNVGLTWLYRLSQEPGRLWKRYLFYNTVFLQGLLRQGGRREDPPRRKHSTGDSVEELPPATTTPGDGYSPRRCNVLGVGISVIHLEQGAEIVVAGADRAGKAGYVTVTGVHGVMESQRDPELRRIHNRSFLTTPDGVPMVWVGKWNGCGEIDRVYGPDLMLQVIRATAGTGRRHFFFGGKEGVARELGERMKSWFPGTEVAGTFCPPFRPLTDEEERALADRLRETRPSFFWVGLSTPKQERFMHDFLARHPDLCENWDHGLIMLGVGAAFDFHTGRVTQAPRWMQRRGLEWFFRLCQEPRRLWRRYSVNNTGFIRAILPQLMDLKKYPIEK
;
A
#
# COMPACT_ATOMS: atom_id res chain seq x y z
N MET A 1 18.08 35.21 -14.93
CA MET A 1 18.71 34.19 -14.06
C MET A 1 17.83 32.95 -14.18
N SER A 2 18.25 31.94 -14.94
CA SER A 2 17.46 30.71 -15.08
C SER A 2 17.41 30.00 -13.74
N LEU A 3 16.22 29.66 -13.25
CA LEU A 3 16.05 28.81 -12.06
C LEU A 3 16.91 27.55 -12.22
N ASP A 4 17.70 27.23 -11.21
CA ASP A 4 18.47 25.99 -11.19
C ASP A 4 17.46 24.83 -11.17
N PRO A 5 17.58 23.79 -12.02
CA PRO A 5 16.75 22.60 -11.93
C PRO A 5 16.70 21.95 -10.51
N GLU A 6 17.65 22.27 -9.61
CA GLU A 6 17.59 21.91 -8.19
C GLU A 6 16.49 22.63 -7.37
N GLU A 7 15.91 23.73 -7.89
CA GLU A 7 14.90 24.54 -7.19
C GLU A 7 13.47 23.96 -7.25
N PHE A 8 13.18 23.10 -8.25
CA PHE A 8 11.85 22.48 -8.51
C PHE A 8 11.43 21.41 -7.50
N GLY A 9 12.35 20.97 -6.64
CA GLY A 9 12.09 20.01 -5.57
C GLY A 9 13.19 18.96 -5.40
N PRO A 10 13.18 18.23 -4.26
CA PRO A 10 14.15 17.17 -4.01
C PRO A 10 14.12 16.09 -5.09
N ARG A 11 15.30 15.57 -5.44
CA ARG A 11 15.47 14.53 -6.45
C ARG A 11 15.83 13.21 -5.79
N PHE A 12 15.23 12.13 -6.26
CA PHE A 12 15.45 10.79 -5.74
C PHE A 12 15.78 9.84 -6.88
N ARG A 13 16.90 9.11 -6.76
CA ARG A 13 17.41 8.28 -7.86
C ARG A 13 16.70 6.94 -7.96
N VAL A 14 15.75 6.80 -8.88
CA VAL A 14 15.09 5.52 -9.20
C VAL A 14 15.79 4.85 -10.39
N LEU A 15 16.59 3.81 -10.12
CA LEU A 15 17.54 3.25 -11.10
C LEU A 15 18.45 4.36 -11.65
N ASP A 16 18.65 4.43 -12.96
CA ASP A 16 19.42 5.47 -13.64
C ASP A 16 18.58 6.73 -13.99
N THR A 17 17.56 7.05 -13.19
CA THR A 17 16.67 8.20 -13.40
C THR A 17 16.47 9.00 -12.12
N GLU A 18 16.74 10.30 -12.14
CA GLU A 18 16.53 11.20 -11.00
C GLU A 18 15.12 11.78 -11.05
N CYS A 19 14.23 11.20 -10.25
CA CYS A 19 12.84 11.60 -10.16
C CYS A 19 12.67 12.80 -9.24
N THR A 20 11.99 13.85 -9.70
CA THR A 20 11.73 15.06 -8.91
C THR A 20 10.44 14.91 -8.10
N GLU A 21 10.53 15.12 -6.79
CA GLU A 21 9.38 15.24 -5.91
C GLU A 21 8.69 16.58 -6.11
N THR A 22 7.40 16.55 -6.47
CA THR A 22 6.56 17.75 -6.60
C THR A 22 5.07 17.40 -6.51
N THR A 23 4.20 18.41 -6.56
CA THR A 23 2.73 18.27 -6.59
C THR A 23 2.17 18.97 -7.82
N TYR A 24 0.87 18.78 -8.14
CA TYR A 24 0.23 19.53 -9.24
C TYR A 24 0.36 21.06 -9.06
N ARG A 25 0.17 21.55 -7.83
CA ARG A 25 0.30 22.97 -7.50
C ARG A 25 1.76 23.42 -7.62
N GLY A 26 2.68 22.70 -6.97
CA GLY A 26 4.11 23.02 -6.99
C GLY A 26 4.64 23.12 -8.41
N LEU A 27 4.46 22.08 -9.21
CA LEU A 27 4.92 22.06 -10.61
C LEU A 27 4.33 23.21 -11.45
N LYS A 28 3.05 23.55 -11.25
CA LYS A 28 2.44 24.70 -11.95
C LYS A 28 3.10 26.01 -11.51
N ASP A 29 3.24 26.23 -10.20
CA ASP A 29 3.80 27.48 -9.67
C ASP A 29 5.26 27.66 -10.14
N ASP A 30 6.07 26.59 -10.11
CA ASP A 30 7.45 26.60 -10.61
C ASP A 30 7.52 26.87 -12.13
N LEU A 31 6.61 26.28 -12.92
CA LEU A 31 6.53 26.55 -14.37
C LEU A 31 6.15 28.00 -14.66
N VAL A 32 5.18 28.56 -13.93
CA VAL A 32 4.77 29.96 -14.10
C VAL A 32 5.92 30.90 -13.74
N GLU A 33 6.66 30.61 -12.67
CA GLU A 33 7.83 31.39 -12.28
C GLU A 33 8.95 31.29 -13.32
N HIS A 34 9.23 30.08 -13.82
CA HIS A 34 10.22 29.86 -14.87
C HIS A 34 9.91 30.65 -16.14
N CYS A 35 8.65 30.63 -16.59
CA CYS A 35 8.24 31.38 -17.78
C CYS A 35 8.30 32.90 -17.57
N ARG A 36 8.17 33.41 -16.34
CA ARG A 36 8.38 34.84 -16.04
C ARG A 36 9.85 35.26 -16.10
N ALA A 37 10.78 34.35 -15.83
CA ALA A 37 12.20 34.65 -15.71
C ALA A 37 12.97 34.71 -17.05
N TRP A 38 12.31 34.45 -18.20
CA TRP A 38 12.86 34.47 -19.58
C TRP A 38 14.33 33.98 -19.64
N GLY A 39 14.53 32.68 -19.39
CA GLY A 39 15.83 32.01 -19.57
C GLY A 39 16.12 31.65 -21.03
N GLU A 40 17.41 31.56 -21.38
CA GLU A 40 17.93 31.38 -22.75
C GLU A 40 17.62 30.00 -23.38
N ARG A 41 17.23 28.98 -22.59
CA ARG A 41 16.87 27.65 -23.08
C ARG A 41 15.56 27.15 -22.46
N PRO A 42 14.67 26.50 -23.23
CA PRO A 42 13.45 25.93 -22.67
C PRO A 42 13.75 24.85 -21.62
N LEU A 43 12.95 24.74 -20.56
CA LEU A 43 12.96 23.62 -19.63
C LEU A 43 12.34 22.37 -20.28
N ALA A 44 12.92 21.19 -20.12
CA ALA A 44 12.42 19.94 -20.66
C ALA A 44 11.97 19.00 -19.53
N ILE A 45 10.69 18.65 -19.52
CA ILE A 45 10.05 17.88 -18.45
C ILE A 45 9.43 16.61 -19.02
N ASP A 46 9.77 15.46 -18.43
CA ASP A 46 9.19 14.17 -18.78
C ASP A 46 8.23 13.68 -17.69
N PHE A 47 6.96 13.47 -18.05
CA PHE A 47 5.98 12.78 -17.20
C PHE A 47 6.29 11.28 -17.20
N THR A 48 7.17 10.94 -16.28
CA THR A 48 7.94 9.71 -16.28
C THR A 48 7.14 8.59 -15.66
N ASN A 49 7.13 7.46 -16.34
CA ASN A 49 6.49 6.23 -15.87
C ASN A 49 7.48 5.07 -15.89
N VAL A 50 7.09 3.94 -15.29
CA VAL A 50 7.93 2.73 -15.16
C VAL A 50 8.59 2.29 -16.46
N HIS A 51 7.91 2.43 -17.61
CA HIS A 51 8.47 2.06 -18.90
C HIS A 51 9.67 2.93 -19.30
N ILE A 52 9.60 4.23 -19.05
CA ILE A 52 10.68 5.18 -19.37
C ILE A 52 11.91 4.88 -18.51
N VAL A 53 11.71 4.67 -17.21
CA VAL A 53 12.81 4.32 -16.28
C VAL A 53 13.45 2.98 -16.67
N ALA A 54 12.63 1.98 -17.02
CA ALA A 54 13.13 0.69 -17.48
C ALA A 54 13.86 0.76 -18.84
N LEU A 55 13.42 1.63 -19.75
CA LEU A 55 14.11 1.88 -21.01
C LEU A 55 15.46 2.55 -20.76
N ARG A 56 15.51 3.59 -19.92
CA ARG A 56 16.77 4.24 -19.53
C ARG A 56 17.75 3.23 -18.94
N GLU A 57 17.28 2.30 -18.11
CA GLU A 57 18.10 1.22 -17.55
C GLU A 57 18.68 0.27 -18.63
N ARG A 58 17.85 -0.16 -19.60
CA ARG A 58 18.23 -1.21 -20.56
C ARG A 58 18.86 -0.71 -21.86
N ASP A 59 18.56 0.52 -22.26
CA ASP A 59 18.89 1.08 -23.57
C ASP A 59 19.73 2.35 -23.37
N ALA A 60 21.01 2.23 -23.71
CA ALA A 60 21.98 3.30 -23.55
C ALA A 60 21.75 4.47 -24.53
N ASP A 61 21.21 4.21 -25.73
CA ASP A 61 20.85 5.25 -26.70
C ASP A 61 19.66 6.05 -26.18
N PHE A 62 18.63 5.37 -25.69
CA PHE A 62 17.48 6.02 -25.09
C PHE A 62 17.87 6.83 -23.84
N ARG A 63 18.78 6.30 -23.01
CA ARG A 63 19.33 7.03 -21.86
C ARG A 63 20.02 8.32 -22.29
N ARG A 64 20.98 8.25 -23.22
CA ARG A 64 21.67 9.43 -23.74
C ARG A 64 20.71 10.47 -24.32
N GLY A 65 19.72 10.03 -25.08
CA GLY A 65 18.68 10.93 -25.63
C GLY A 65 17.79 11.56 -24.56
N THR A 66 17.67 10.96 -23.37
CA THR A 66 16.84 11.49 -22.28
C THR A 66 17.64 12.23 -21.21
N ASP A 67 18.97 12.15 -21.20
CA ASP A 67 19.82 12.92 -20.27
C ASP A 67 19.75 14.43 -20.50
N SER A 68 19.20 14.88 -21.64
CA SER A 68 18.87 16.28 -21.89
C SER A 68 17.55 16.74 -21.26
N MET A 69 16.79 15.86 -20.59
CA MET A 69 15.62 16.24 -19.81
C MET A 69 16.07 16.82 -18.48
N ASP A 70 15.48 17.94 -18.06
CA ASP A 70 15.86 18.60 -16.81
C ASP A 70 15.11 18.01 -15.61
N LEU A 71 13.87 17.53 -15.82
CA LEU A 71 12.98 17.01 -14.78
C LEU A 71 12.28 15.71 -15.22
N PHE A 72 12.35 14.69 -14.37
CA PHE A 72 11.56 13.47 -14.50
C PHE A 72 10.49 13.46 -13.41
N ILE A 73 9.26 13.77 -13.80
CA ILE A 73 8.13 13.87 -12.87
C ILE A 73 7.47 12.50 -12.71
N PRO A 74 7.33 11.95 -11.48
CA PRO A 74 6.66 10.67 -11.26
C PRO A 74 5.17 10.72 -11.66
N ASP A 75 4.85 10.14 -12.83
CA ASP A 75 3.49 10.06 -13.38
C ASP A 75 2.70 8.85 -12.86
N SER A 76 3.41 7.82 -12.38
CA SER A 76 2.82 6.54 -11.97
C SER A 76 2.96 6.30 -10.46
N MET A 77 1.92 5.71 -9.84
CA MET A 77 1.95 5.36 -8.41
C MET A 77 3.16 4.51 -8.03
N VAL A 78 3.60 3.63 -8.93
CA VAL A 78 4.77 2.78 -8.70
C VAL A 78 6.06 3.59 -8.55
N LEU A 79 6.23 4.66 -9.33
CA LEU A 79 7.37 5.57 -9.19
C LEU A 79 7.24 6.45 -7.95
N THR A 80 6.05 6.93 -7.63
CA THR A 80 5.78 7.62 -6.36
C THR A 80 6.20 6.75 -5.16
N TRP A 81 5.84 5.46 -5.16
CA TRP A 81 6.27 4.53 -4.12
C TRP A 81 7.79 4.30 -4.12
N ALA A 82 8.43 4.31 -5.28
CA ALA A 82 9.89 4.16 -5.40
C ALA A 82 10.64 5.41 -4.90
N VAL A 83 10.11 6.60 -5.17
CA VAL A 83 10.61 7.89 -4.65
C VAL A 83 10.44 7.93 -3.12
N ASN A 84 9.24 7.65 -2.61
CA ASN A 84 8.99 7.67 -1.17
C ASN A 84 9.79 6.61 -0.39
N TRP A 85 10.10 5.47 -1.03
CA TRP A 85 11.00 4.49 -0.43
C TRP A 85 12.42 5.05 -0.25
N ARG A 86 12.86 5.95 -1.12
CA ARG A 86 14.18 6.60 -1.03
C ARG A 86 14.24 7.79 -0.07
N GLY A 87 13.11 8.19 0.52
CA GLY A 87 13.04 9.29 1.46
C GLY A 87 12.08 10.40 1.04
N GLY A 88 11.52 10.33 -0.18
CA GLY A 88 10.55 11.31 -0.64
C GLY A 88 9.22 11.28 0.12
N GLN A 89 8.46 12.35 -0.01
CA GLN A 89 7.20 12.58 0.70
C GLN A 89 6.06 12.94 -0.24
N MET A 90 5.94 12.21 -1.36
CA MET A 90 4.86 12.42 -2.32
C MET A 90 3.56 11.73 -1.88
N PRO A 91 2.49 12.47 -1.53
CA PRO A 91 1.21 11.88 -1.16
C PRO A 91 0.48 11.24 -2.36
N ASP A 92 0.70 11.77 -3.56
CA ASP A 92 0.20 11.26 -4.83
C ASP A 92 1.22 11.52 -5.94
N ARG A 93 1.04 10.87 -7.08
CA ARG A 93 1.78 11.12 -8.32
C ARG A 93 1.31 12.42 -8.99
N VAL A 94 2.14 13.00 -9.84
CA VAL A 94 1.72 14.07 -10.75
C VAL A 94 1.41 13.43 -12.10
N TYR A 95 0.16 13.01 -12.27
CA TYR A 95 -0.31 12.27 -13.44
C TYR A 95 -0.55 13.23 -14.62
N GLY A 96 0.16 13.04 -15.73
CA GLY A 96 0.15 13.92 -16.90
C GLY A 96 -1.24 14.28 -17.42
N PRO A 97 -2.17 13.31 -17.62
CA PRO A 97 -3.55 13.62 -18.02
C PRO A 97 -4.28 14.54 -17.04
N ARG A 98 -4.14 14.32 -15.71
CA ARG A 98 -4.73 15.18 -14.68
C ARG A 98 -4.03 16.52 -14.60
N PHE A 99 -2.70 16.56 -14.77
CA PHE A 99 -1.93 17.80 -14.76
C PHE A 99 -2.31 18.69 -15.94
N LEU A 100 -2.54 18.13 -17.13
CA LEU A 100 -3.09 18.90 -18.26
C LEU A 100 -4.48 19.44 -17.93
N SER A 101 -5.41 18.64 -17.39
CA SER A 101 -6.72 19.14 -16.95
C SER A 101 -6.59 20.25 -15.91
N TYR A 102 -5.68 20.09 -14.94
CA TYR A 102 -5.39 21.06 -13.88
C TYR A 102 -4.84 22.37 -14.46
N MET A 103 -3.91 22.31 -15.41
CA MET A 103 -3.42 23.49 -16.11
C MET A 103 -4.52 24.18 -16.92
N ILE A 104 -5.41 23.44 -17.58
CA ILE A 104 -6.54 24.03 -18.30
C ILE A 104 -7.41 24.88 -17.36
N GLU A 105 -7.59 24.46 -16.11
CA GLU A 105 -8.41 25.17 -15.13
C GLU A 105 -7.67 26.29 -14.38
N GLN A 106 -6.37 26.11 -14.13
CA GLN A 106 -5.60 26.92 -13.18
C GLN A 106 -4.50 27.76 -13.84
N SER A 107 -4.32 27.66 -15.17
CA SER A 107 -3.31 28.44 -15.87
C SER A 107 -3.67 29.93 -15.85
N PRO A 108 -2.71 30.82 -15.52
CA PRO A 108 -2.90 32.26 -15.66
C PRO A 108 -3.23 32.66 -17.10
N GLU A 109 -4.09 33.66 -17.28
CA GLU A 109 -4.56 34.10 -18.62
C GLU A 109 -3.44 34.60 -19.55
N HIS A 110 -2.31 35.04 -18.99
CA HIS A 110 -1.15 35.48 -19.77
C HIS A 110 -0.33 34.32 -20.33
N LEU A 111 -0.42 33.12 -19.75
CA LEU A 111 0.41 31.98 -20.08
C LEU A 111 -0.04 31.35 -21.42
N ARG A 112 0.86 31.30 -22.40
CA ARG A 112 0.63 30.88 -23.78
C ARG A 112 0.94 29.40 -23.94
N HIS A 113 -0.02 28.61 -24.40
CA HIS A 113 0.13 27.17 -24.57
C HIS A 113 0.11 26.74 -26.03
N TYR A 114 1.04 25.86 -26.41
CA TYR A 114 1.08 25.20 -27.72
C TYR A 114 0.91 23.69 -27.57
N PHE A 115 0.15 23.05 -28.45
CA PHE A 115 -0.09 21.59 -28.42
C PHE A 115 0.50 20.88 -29.64
N LEU A 116 1.52 20.04 -29.42
CA LEU A 116 2.17 19.24 -30.46
C LEU A 116 1.92 17.74 -30.23
N GLY A 117 1.12 17.08 -31.06
CA GLY A 117 0.94 15.62 -30.98
C GLY A 117 -0.46 15.11 -31.28
N ALA A 118 -0.67 13.82 -30.97
CA ALA A 118 -1.89 13.06 -31.28
C ALA A 118 -2.29 13.08 -32.79
N SER A 119 -3.44 12.48 -33.12
CA SER A 119 -4.06 12.62 -34.45
C SER A 119 -4.73 13.98 -34.58
N GLN A 120 -4.93 14.46 -35.81
CA GLN A 120 -5.66 15.71 -36.05
C GLN A 120 -7.04 15.68 -35.38
N GLU A 121 -7.79 14.58 -35.54
CA GLU A 121 -9.10 14.39 -34.89
C GLU A 121 -9.03 14.50 -33.36
N CYS A 122 -8.02 13.90 -32.73
CA CYS A 122 -7.84 13.97 -31.28
C CYS A 122 -7.47 15.39 -30.83
N LEU A 123 -6.63 16.08 -31.60
CA LEU A 123 -6.19 17.44 -31.32
C LEU A 123 -7.35 18.43 -31.44
N ASP A 124 -8.15 18.34 -32.50
CA ASP A 124 -9.35 19.18 -32.69
C ASP A 124 -10.34 19.00 -31.53
N LYS A 125 -10.60 17.75 -31.13
CA LYS A 125 -11.45 17.44 -29.97
C LYS A 125 -10.89 17.99 -28.66
N LEU A 126 -9.57 17.92 -28.47
CA LEU A 126 -8.90 18.47 -27.30
C LEU A 126 -9.10 19.98 -27.23
N LEU A 127 -8.80 20.70 -28.32
CA LEU A 127 -8.92 22.16 -28.39
C LEU A 127 -10.35 22.64 -28.19
N ALA A 128 -11.33 21.97 -28.81
CA ALA A 128 -12.75 22.27 -28.61
C ALA A 128 -13.15 22.14 -27.13
N ARG A 129 -12.70 21.08 -26.45
CA ARG A 129 -13.00 20.87 -25.02
C ARG A 129 -12.28 21.85 -24.11
N ILE A 130 -11.06 22.26 -24.45
CA ILE A 130 -10.34 23.32 -23.73
C ILE A 130 -11.16 24.60 -23.79
N GLY A 131 -11.59 25.02 -24.98
CA GLY A 131 -12.41 26.23 -25.17
C GLY A 131 -13.74 26.18 -24.42
N GLN A 132 -14.38 25.01 -24.35
CA GLN A 132 -15.61 24.82 -23.57
C GLN A 132 -15.37 24.87 -22.05
N ARG A 133 -14.24 24.32 -21.57
CA ARG A 133 -13.95 24.19 -20.13
C ARG A 133 -13.38 25.47 -19.53
N ASN A 134 -12.50 26.15 -20.24
CA ASN A 134 -11.94 27.44 -19.84
C ASN A 134 -11.68 28.33 -21.06
N PRO A 135 -12.63 29.22 -21.41
CA PRO A 135 -12.48 30.17 -22.52
C PRO A 135 -11.29 31.14 -22.35
N ARG A 136 -10.76 31.30 -21.13
CA ARG A 136 -9.63 32.18 -20.81
C ARG A 136 -8.28 31.49 -20.94
N PHE A 137 -8.26 30.17 -21.20
CA PHE A 137 -7.04 29.41 -21.42
C PHE A 137 -6.44 29.76 -22.78
N LYS A 138 -5.25 30.36 -22.79
CA LYS A 138 -4.65 30.94 -23.99
C LYS A 138 -3.88 29.91 -24.82
N VAL A 139 -4.57 29.29 -25.77
CA VAL A 139 -3.93 28.45 -26.81
C VAL A 139 -3.41 29.35 -27.94
N VAL A 140 -2.11 29.27 -28.23
CA VAL A 140 -1.44 30.11 -29.25
C VAL A 140 -1.05 29.36 -30.52
N GLY A 141 -1.19 28.04 -30.52
CA GLY A 141 -0.93 27.21 -31.68
C GLY A 141 -1.09 25.72 -31.37
N SER A 142 -1.14 24.92 -32.42
CA SER A 142 -1.24 23.46 -32.31
C SER A 142 -0.85 22.77 -33.60
N HIS A 143 -0.24 21.59 -33.52
CA HIS A 143 0.09 20.77 -34.67
C HIS A 143 -0.05 19.28 -34.34
N HIS A 144 -0.63 18.48 -35.25
CA HIS A 144 -0.78 17.04 -35.04
C HIS A 144 0.58 16.33 -35.01
N GLY A 145 0.64 15.12 -34.45
CA GLY A 145 1.88 14.37 -34.27
C GLY A 145 2.36 13.57 -35.49
N TYR A 146 1.65 13.64 -36.61
CA TYR A 146 1.89 12.80 -37.80
C TYR A 146 2.61 13.58 -38.90
N PHE A 147 3.84 13.99 -38.63
CA PHE A 147 4.73 14.68 -39.57
C PHE A 147 6.03 13.89 -39.77
N GLY A 148 6.64 14.02 -40.95
CA GLY A 148 7.92 13.39 -41.32
C GLY A 148 9.14 14.30 -41.12
N PRO A 149 10.37 13.79 -41.37
CA PRO A 149 11.62 14.55 -41.20
C PRO A 149 11.69 15.86 -41.99
N GLY A 150 10.99 15.96 -43.14
CA GLY A 150 10.95 17.19 -43.95
C GLY A 150 10.02 18.28 -43.40
N GLU A 151 9.13 17.94 -42.47
CA GLU A 151 8.13 18.85 -41.89
C GLU A 151 8.53 19.32 -40.48
N GLU A 152 9.57 18.73 -39.88
CA GLU A 152 10.06 19.13 -38.55
C GLU A 152 10.44 20.62 -38.51
N GLU A 153 11.05 21.14 -39.58
CA GLU A 153 11.43 22.55 -39.71
C GLU A 153 10.24 23.51 -39.80
N SER A 154 9.15 23.11 -40.46
CA SER A 154 7.93 23.92 -40.48
C SER A 154 7.26 23.93 -39.12
N VAL A 155 7.22 22.79 -38.43
CA VAL A 155 6.67 22.69 -37.06
C VAL A 155 7.44 23.61 -36.10
N LEU A 156 8.78 23.63 -36.16
CA LEU A 156 9.58 24.50 -35.29
C LEU A 156 9.38 25.98 -35.58
N ARG A 157 9.27 26.35 -36.88
CA ARG A 157 8.96 27.73 -37.26
C ARG A 157 7.60 28.16 -36.75
N ASP A 158 6.60 27.29 -36.85
CA ASP A 158 5.25 27.54 -36.33
C ASP A 158 5.27 27.73 -34.80
N ILE A 159 5.89 26.82 -34.06
CA ILE A 159 6.03 26.93 -32.60
C ILE A 159 6.72 28.24 -32.21
N ASN A 160 7.85 28.57 -32.83
CA ASN A 160 8.59 29.80 -32.50
C ASN A 160 7.82 31.08 -32.88
N ALA A 161 7.03 31.06 -33.96
CA ALA A 161 6.19 32.18 -34.38
C ALA A 161 5.00 32.40 -33.43
N SER A 162 4.47 31.32 -32.85
CA SER A 162 3.40 31.37 -31.83
C SER A 162 3.88 31.84 -30.45
N GLU A 163 5.21 31.93 -30.22
CA GLU A 163 5.86 32.33 -28.96
C GLU A 163 5.19 31.74 -27.70
N PRO A 164 5.08 30.40 -27.56
CA PRO A 164 4.46 29.79 -26.40
C PRO A 164 5.36 29.82 -25.17
N ASP A 165 4.73 29.94 -24.01
CA ASP A 165 5.39 29.73 -22.71
C ASP A 165 5.51 28.23 -22.40
N LEU A 166 4.51 27.43 -22.79
CA LEU A 166 4.47 25.99 -22.58
C LEU A 166 4.12 25.24 -23.86
N VAL A 167 4.96 24.28 -24.24
CA VAL A 167 4.71 23.36 -25.36
C VAL A 167 4.41 21.97 -24.83
N TRP A 168 3.18 21.51 -25.01
CA TRP A 168 2.74 20.17 -24.64
C TRP A 168 3.09 19.19 -25.78
N VAL A 169 3.87 18.15 -25.49
CA VAL A 169 4.34 17.19 -26.48
C VAL A 169 3.70 15.81 -26.25
N GLY A 170 2.79 15.44 -27.15
CA GLY A 170 1.99 14.21 -27.15
C GLY A 170 2.34 13.26 -28.30
N LEU A 171 3.62 13.06 -28.62
CA LEU A 171 4.08 12.18 -29.70
C LEU A 171 4.22 10.70 -29.29
N GLY A 172 4.17 10.42 -27.98
CA GLY A 172 4.36 9.09 -27.42
C GLY A 172 5.84 8.73 -27.23
N THR A 173 6.11 7.81 -26.30
CA THR A 173 7.45 7.30 -26.01
C THR A 173 7.86 6.25 -27.05
N PRO A 174 9.07 6.30 -27.62
CA PRO A 174 10.19 7.21 -27.29
C PRO A 174 10.26 8.52 -28.10
N ARG A 175 9.40 8.69 -29.11
CA ARG A 175 9.48 9.78 -30.09
C ARG A 175 9.43 11.19 -29.48
N GLN A 176 8.63 11.41 -28.43
CA GLN A 176 8.55 12.72 -27.76
C GLN A 176 9.88 13.09 -27.09
N GLN A 177 10.58 12.12 -26.50
CA GLN A 177 11.87 12.36 -25.85
C GLN A 177 12.93 12.71 -26.89
N GLU A 178 12.97 11.96 -27.99
CA GLU A 178 13.89 12.20 -29.10
C GLU A 178 13.66 13.57 -29.76
N TRP A 179 12.39 13.94 -30.00
CA TRP A 179 12.05 15.23 -30.58
C TRP A 179 12.48 16.39 -29.68
N ILE A 180 12.21 16.28 -28.36
CA ILE A 180 12.66 17.28 -27.39
C ILE A 180 14.19 17.38 -27.38
N HIS A 181 14.90 16.24 -27.32
CA HIS A 181 16.36 16.20 -27.34
C HIS A 181 16.94 16.93 -28.57
N ARG A 182 16.41 16.65 -29.76
CA ARG A 182 16.91 17.19 -31.03
C ARG A 182 16.63 18.69 -31.19
N PHE A 183 15.51 19.19 -30.67
CA PHE A 183 15.02 20.52 -31.04
C PHE A 183 14.89 21.53 -29.90
N ARG A 184 15.06 21.12 -28.65
CA ARG A 184 14.98 22.01 -27.48
C ARG A 184 15.85 23.26 -27.62
N SER A 185 17.09 23.13 -28.10
CA SER A 185 18.02 24.26 -28.25
C SER A 185 17.61 25.28 -29.32
N ARG A 186 16.62 24.95 -30.16
CA ARG A 186 16.15 25.79 -31.27
C ARG A 186 14.80 26.45 -30.98
N LEU A 187 14.22 26.19 -29.81
CA LEU A 187 12.96 26.77 -29.36
C LEU A 187 13.23 27.97 -28.46
N ARG A 188 12.41 29.02 -28.63
CA ARG A 188 12.55 30.30 -27.90
C ARG A 188 11.91 30.20 -26.52
N GLY A 189 12.70 29.81 -25.51
CA GLY A 189 12.31 29.84 -24.09
C GLY A 189 11.13 28.93 -23.70
N GLY A 190 10.66 29.07 -22.46
CA GLY A 190 9.48 28.35 -21.94
C GLY A 190 9.77 26.93 -21.43
N ALA A 191 8.77 26.04 -21.42
CA ALA A 191 8.93 24.64 -21.05
C ALA A 191 8.27 23.66 -22.03
N LEU A 192 8.94 22.53 -22.27
CA LEU A 192 8.51 21.41 -23.09
C LEU A 192 8.03 20.28 -22.17
N LEU A 193 6.76 19.92 -22.28
CA LEU A 193 6.09 18.96 -21.39
C LEU A 193 5.78 17.67 -22.14
N ALA A 194 6.57 16.63 -21.92
CA ALA A 194 6.40 15.33 -22.56
C ALA A 194 5.26 14.54 -21.87
N VAL A 195 4.02 14.70 -22.36
CA VAL A 195 2.80 14.22 -21.68
C VAL A 195 2.12 13.02 -22.35
N GLY A 196 2.52 12.67 -23.57
CA GLY A 196 2.06 11.48 -24.28
C GLY A 196 0.53 11.29 -24.26
N PHE A 197 0.07 10.36 -23.44
CA PHE A 197 -1.35 9.92 -23.35
C PHE A 197 -2.33 10.99 -22.83
N ALA A 198 -1.84 12.12 -22.32
CA ALA A 198 -2.69 13.19 -21.78
C ALA A 198 -3.70 13.73 -22.80
N PHE A 199 -3.34 13.77 -24.09
CA PHE A 199 -4.20 14.32 -25.14
C PHE A 199 -5.43 13.44 -25.35
N ASP A 200 -5.24 12.12 -25.50
CA ASP A 200 -6.35 11.17 -25.73
C ASP A 200 -7.40 11.21 -24.61
N VAL A 201 -6.93 11.31 -23.36
CA VAL A 201 -7.81 11.35 -22.18
C VAL A 201 -8.60 12.65 -22.12
N ASN A 202 -7.93 13.80 -22.31
CA ASN A 202 -8.58 15.11 -22.23
C ASN A 202 -9.50 15.37 -23.44
N ALA A 203 -9.13 14.89 -24.64
CA ALA A 203 -9.97 14.85 -25.83
C ALA A 203 -11.15 13.88 -25.70
N GLY A 204 -11.05 12.89 -24.79
CA GLY A 204 -12.05 11.84 -24.58
C GLY A 204 -12.12 10.81 -25.70
N THR A 205 -11.08 10.74 -26.54
CA THR A 205 -10.93 9.67 -27.54
C THR A 205 -10.57 8.35 -26.86
N LYS A 206 -9.98 8.39 -25.65
CA LYS A 206 -9.75 7.22 -24.80
C LYS A 206 -10.26 7.46 -23.39
N ARG A 207 -10.78 6.39 -22.78
CA ARG A 207 -11.23 6.41 -21.38
C ARG A 207 -10.03 6.28 -20.46
N ASP A 208 -9.99 7.11 -19.42
CA ASP A 208 -9.04 6.96 -18.32
C ASP A 208 -9.49 5.85 -17.35
N ALA A 209 -8.56 5.34 -16.54
CA ALA A 209 -8.89 4.33 -15.54
C ALA A 209 -9.83 4.91 -14.47
N PRO A 210 -10.78 4.13 -13.92
CA PRO A 210 -11.58 4.57 -12.78
C PRO A 210 -10.70 5.05 -11.61
N THR A 211 -11.14 6.06 -10.87
CA THR A 211 -10.35 6.72 -9.80
C THR A 211 -9.80 5.71 -8.78
N TRP A 212 -10.58 4.70 -8.40
CA TRP A 212 -10.11 3.68 -7.47
C TRP A 212 -8.92 2.90 -8.03
N MET A 213 -8.92 2.56 -9.33
CA MET A 213 -7.79 1.88 -10.00
C MET A 213 -6.57 2.80 -10.08
N GLN A 214 -6.78 4.09 -10.31
CA GLN A 214 -5.69 5.07 -10.31
C GLN A 214 -5.00 5.12 -8.94
N ASN A 215 -5.79 5.22 -7.87
CA ASN A 215 -5.29 5.38 -6.51
C ASN A 215 -4.50 4.16 -6.01
N VAL A 216 -4.86 2.95 -6.43
CA VAL A 216 -4.14 1.72 -6.05
C VAL A 216 -3.04 1.32 -7.04
N GLY A 217 -2.75 2.15 -8.05
CA GLY A 217 -1.68 1.91 -9.02
C GLY A 217 -1.99 0.86 -10.09
N LEU A 218 -3.27 0.60 -10.38
CA LEU A 218 -3.74 -0.36 -11.39
C LEU A 218 -4.08 0.28 -12.75
N THR A 219 -3.74 1.56 -12.97
CA THR A 219 -3.93 2.24 -14.28
C THR A 219 -3.30 1.45 -15.43
N TRP A 220 -2.15 0.81 -15.20
CA TRP A 220 -1.48 0.00 -16.22
C TRP A 220 -2.34 -1.19 -16.68
N LEU A 221 -3.02 -1.85 -15.75
CA LEU A 221 -3.86 -3.03 -16.03
C LEU A 221 -5.09 -2.63 -16.84
N TYR A 222 -5.71 -1.51 -16.46
CA TYR A 222 -6.81 -0.93 -17.22
C TYR A 222 -6.39 -0.60 -18.66
N ARG A 223 -5.24 0.07 -18.82
CA ARG A 223 -4.72 0.37 -20.16
C ARG A 223 -4.38 -0.90 -20.96
N LEU A 224 -3.81 -1.92 -20.32
CA LEU A 224 -3.53 -3.20 -20.96
C LEU A 224 -4.81 -3.87 -21.47
N SER A 225 -5.91 -3.79 -20.71
CA SER A 225 -7.19 -4.35 -21.17
C SER A 225 -7.80 -3.62 -22.37
N GLN A 226 -7.49 -2.32 -22.54
CA GLN A 226 -7.95 -1.56 -23.70
C GLN A 226 -7.11 -1.83 -24.95
N GLU A 227 -5.80 -2.02 -24.80
CA GLU A 227 -4.86 -2.16 -25.92
C GLU A 227 -3.85 -3.31 -25.70
N PRO A 228 -4.32 -4.56 -25.55
CA PRO A 228 -3.47 -5.68 -25.13
C PRO A 228 -2.33 -5.95 -26.12
N GLY A 229 -2.63 -5.97 -27.42
CA GLY A 229 -1.63 -6.21 -28.47
C GLY A 229 -0.50 -5.16 -28.52
N ARG A 230 -0.80 -3.90 -28.17
CA ARG A 230 0.19 -2.82 -28.18
C ARG A 230 0.95 -2.70 -26.87
N LEU A 231 0.30 -2.94 -25.73
CA LEU A 231 0.84 -2.64 -24.41
C LEU A 231 1.38 -3.85 -23.62
N TRP A 232 1.14 -5.09 -24.08
CA TRP A 232 1.62 -6.27 -23.35
C TRP A 232 3.13 -6.26 -23.14
N LYS A 233 3.92 -5.94 -24.19
CA LYS A 233 5.39 -5.91 -24.09
C LYS A 233 5.84 -4.83 -23.11
N ARG A 234 5.20 -3.65 -23.17
CA ARG A 234 5.44 -2.54 -22.24
C ARG A 234 5.27 -2.99 -20.79
N TYR A 235 4.16 -3.64 -20.44
CA TYR A 235 3.88 -3.97 -19.05
C TYR A 235 4.48 -5.27 -18.58
N LEU A 236 4.55 -6.32 -19.40
CA LEU A 236 5.07 -7.61 -18.96
C LEU A 236 6.60 -7.63 -18.94
N PHE A 237 7.24 -7.10 -20.00
CA PHE A 237 8.70 -7.10 -20.10
C PHE A 237 9.33 -5.98 -19.27
N TYR A 238 8.95 -4.72 -19.52
CA TYR A 238 9.65 -3.59 -18.89
C TYR A 238 9.30 -3.39 -17.41
N ASN A 239 8.11 -3.78 -16.95
CA ASN A 239 7.88 -3.81 -15.49
C ASN A 239 8.77 -4.87 -14.84
N THR A 240 9.02 -6.00 -15.49
CA THR A 240 9.95 -7.03 -14.98
C THR A 240 11.37 -6.50 -14.93
N VAL A 241 11.84 -5.80 -15.97
CA VAL A 241 13.15 -5.10 -15.98
C VAL A 241 13.24 -4.12 -14.82
N PHE A 242 12.23 -3.26 -14.65
CA PHE A 242 12.19 -2.29 -13.57
C PHE A 242 12.25 -2.94 -12.18
N LEU A 243 11.46 -4.00 -11.96
CA LEU A 243 11.45 -4.72 -10.69
C LEU A 243 12.81 -5.40 -10.42
N GLN A 244 13.42 -6.02 -11.43
CA GLN A 244 14.77 -6.60 -11.31
C GLN A 244 15.82 -5.53 -11.00
N GLY A 245 15.75 -4.37 -11.67
CA GLY A 245 16.63 -3.23 -11.39
C GLY A 245 16.48 -2.74 -9.95
N LEU A 246 15.23 -2.58 -9.47
CA LEU A 246 15.00 -2.12 -8.10
C LEU A 246 15.52 -3.10 -7.06
N LEU A 247 15.35 -4.40 -7.31
CA LEU A 247 15.89 -5.44 -6.43
C LEU A 247 17.43 -5.41 -6.38
N ARG A 248 18.09 -5.13 -7.51
CA ARG A 248 19.55 -4.98 -7.60
C ARG A 248 20.07 -3.70 -6.93
N GLN A 249 19.38 -2.58 -7.12
CA GLN A 249 19.76 -1.29 -6.53
C GLN A 249 19.67 -1.32 -5.00
N GLY A 250 18.76 -2.13 -4.43
CA GLY A 250 18.60 -2.27 -2.98
C GLY A 250 17.87 -1.09 -2.33
N GLY A 251 17.61 -1.20 -1.02
CA GLY A 251 16.76 -0.26 -0.27
C GLY A 251 17.50 0.80 0.54
N ARG A 252 18.66 1.29 0.09
CA ARG A 252 19.36 2.38 0.79
C ARG A 252 18.52 3.65 0.67
N ARG A 253 18.16 4.25 1.81
CA ARG A 253 17.57 5.59 1.86
C ARG A 253 18.65 6.58 1.46
N GLU A 254 18.34 7.49 0.54
CA GLU A 254 19.19 8.62 0.25
C GLU A 254 18.88 9.69 1.30
N ASP A 255 19.91 10.26 1.94
CA ASP A 255 19.70 11.38 2.85
C ASP A 255 19.11 12.54 2.03
N PRO A 256 18.01 13.18 2.48
CA PRO A 256 17.43 14.28 1.73
C PRO A 256 18.44 15.42 1.63
N PRO A 257 18.68 15.99 0.42
CA PRO A 257 19.55 17.15 0.30
C PRO A 257 19.00 18.30 1.14
N ARG A 258 19.83 18.83 2.05
CA ARG A 258 19.46 19.91 2.96
C ARG A 258 19.22 21.20 2.15
N ARG A 259 17.98 21.70 2.15
CA ARG A 259 17.71 23.09 1.71
C ARG A 259 18.44 24.06 2.63
N LYS A 260 19.25 24.96 2.07
CA LYS A 260 19.62 26.21 2.73
C LYS A 260 18.47 27.19 2.54
N HIS A 261 17.52 27.22 3.46
CA HIS A 261 16.65 28.40 3.61
C HIS A 261 16.61 28.81 5.08
N SER A 262 17.09 30.02 5.30
CA SER A 262 16.97 30.81 6.51
C SER A 262 15.52 31.22 6.73
N THR A 263 14.93 30.86 7.86
CA THR A 263 14.27 31.76 8.83
C THR A 263 13.58 30.91 9.89
N GLY A 264 13.62 31.39 11.13
CA GLY A 264 13.16 30.66 12.30
C GLY A 264 11.66 30.43 12.29
N ASP A 265 11.29 29.26 12.77
CA ASP A 265 10.11 29.07 13.61
C ASP A 265 10.38 27.84 14.50
N SER A 266 10.30 28.08 15.80
CA SER A 266 10.45 27.09 16.85
C SER A 266 9.32 26.06 16.77
N VAL A 267 9.67 24.80 16.51
CA VAL A 267 8.72 23.68 16.61
C VAL A 267 8.56 23.33 18.08
N GLU A 268 7.36 23.60 18.59
CA GLU A 268 6.88 23.22 19.91
C GLU A 268 6.73 21.68 19.97
N GLU A 269 7.47 21.02 20.86
CA GLU A 269 7.36 19.59 21.14
C GLU A 269 6.02 19.29 21.84
N LEU A 270 5.14 18.53 21.16
CA LEU A 270 3.94 17.96 21.78
C LEU A 270 4.34 16.88 22.80
N PRO A 271 3.79 16.89 24.03
CA PRO A 271 4.14 15.92 25.07
C PRO A 271 3.53 14.54 24.78
N PRO A 272 4.11 13.45 25.34
CA PRO A 272 3.61 12.10 25.15
C PRO A 272 2.24 11.95 25.84
N ALA A 273 1.24 11.48 25.09
CA ALA A 273 -0.07 11.19 25.63
C ALA A 273 -0.01 10.01 26.61
N THR A 274 0.08 10.31 27.90
CA THR A 274 -0.24 9.37 28.98
C THR A 274 -1.76 9.32 29.15
N THR A 275 -2.38 8.22 28.76
CA THR A 275 -3.76 7.91 29.17
C THR A 275 -3.73 6.71 30.11
N THR A 276 -4.03 6.97 31.38
CA THR A 276 -4.29 5.96 32.42
C THR A 276 -5.59 5.20 32.08
N PRO A 277 -5.71 3.88 32.30
CA PRO A 277 -6.90 3.12 31.91
C PRO A 277 -7.95 3.09 33.02
N GLY A 278 -9.17 3.54 32.69
CA GLY A 278 -10.39 3.25 33.47
C GLY A 278 -11.27 2.25 32.70
N ASP A 279 -11.70 1.18 33.37
CA ASP A 279 -12.85 0.25 33.18
C ASP A 279 -13.44 -0.10 31.78
N GLY A 280 -12.86 0.32 30.64
CA GLY A 280 -13.47 0.30 29.30
C GLY A 280 -12.76 -0.52 28.22
N TYR A 281 -12.26 -1.71 28.52
CA TYR A 281 -11.36 -2.51 27.64
C TYR A 281 -12.00 -3.17 26.38
N SER A 282 -13.20 -2.79 25.96
CA SER A 282 -13.81 -3.34 24.75
C SER A 282 -13.61 -2.39 23.57
N PRO A 283 -12.62 -2.63 22.69
CA PRO A 283 -12.39 -1.74 21.56
C PRO A 283 -13.61 -1.72 20.63
N ARG A 284 -13.84 -0.56 20.00
CA ARG A 284 -14.84 -0.42 18.94
C ARG A 284 -14.63 -1.50 17.89
N ARG A 285 -15.72 -2.11 17.40
CA ARG A 285 -15.67 -3.09 16.31
C ARG A 285 -16.18 -2.51 15.00
N CYS A 286 -15.43 -2.73 13.94
CA CYS A 286 -15.80 -2.46 12.56
C CYS A 286 -16.37 -3.72 11.92
N ASN A 287 -17.45 -3.54 11.16
CA ASN A 287 -18.11 -4.62 10.46
C ASN A 287 -17.38 -5.00 9.17
N VAL A 288 -16.96 -6.26 9.05
CA VAL A 288 -16.47 -6.87 7.81
C VAL A 288 -17.31 -8.11 7.52
N LEU A 289 -18.27 -7.99 6.61
CA LEU A 289 -19.20 -9.05 6.22
C LEU A 289 -19.92 -9.73 7.40
N GLY A 290 -20.24 -8.97 8.45
CA GLY A 290 -20.94 -9.47 9.65
C GLY A 290 -20.00 -10.02 10.73
N VAL A 291 -18.69 -9.99 10.49
CA VAL A 291 -17.67 -10.23 11.52
C VAL A 291 -17.22 -8.89 12.09
N GLY A 292 -17.34 -8.71 13.42
CA GLY A 292 -16.88 -7.52 14.13
C GLY A 292 -15.38 -7.55 14.37
N ILE A 293 -14.61 -6.92 13.48
CA ILE A 293 -13.16 -6.75 13.61
C ILE A 293 -12.86 -5.59 14.57
N SER A 294 -11.97 -5.79 15.53
CA SER A 294 -11.61 -4.78 16.54
C SER A 294 -10.75 -3.68 15.92
N VAL A 295 -11.08 -2.42 16.20
CA VAL A 295 -10.35 -1.23 15.76
C VAL A 295 -9.22 -0.98 16.74
N ILE A 296 -8.04 -1.52 16.43
CA ILE A 296 -6.84 -1.47 17.28
C ILE A 296 -5.57 -1.47 16.41
N HIS A 297 -4.44 -1.09 17.00
CA HIS A 297 -3.09 -1.41 16.50
C HIS A 297 -2.41 -2.47 17.37
N LEU A 298 -1.17 -2.85 17.03
CA LEU A 298 -0.47 -4.00 17.63
C LEU A 298 -0.23 -3.82 19.14
N GLU A 299 0.27 -2.65 19.55
CA GLU A 299 0.59 -2.32 20.94
C GLU A 299 -0.69 -2.31 21.80
N GLN A 300 -1.72 -1.59 21.35
CA GLN A 300 -3.05 -1.62 21.98
C GLN A 300 -3.61 -3.05 22.09
N GLY A 301 -3.46 -3.86 21.04
CA GLY A 301 -3.90 -5.25 21.05
C GLY A 301 -3.19 -6.07 22.13
N ALA A 302 -1.88 -5.89 22.31
CA ALA A 302 -1.12 -6.55 23.37
C ALA A 302 -1.54 -6.06 24.76
N GLU A 303 -1.70 -4.75 24.96
CA GLU A 303 -2.14 -4.14 26.21
C GLU A 303 -3.52 -4.66 26.65
N ILE A 304 -4.49 -4.70 25.73
CA ILE A 304 -5.84 -5.21 25.99
C ILE A 304 -5.79 -6.70 26.38
N VAL A 305 -4.93 -7.49 25.73
CA VAL A 305 -4.74 -8.92 26.04
C VAL A 305 -4.15 -9.11 27.42
N VAL A 306 -3.11 -8.34 27.77
CA VAL A 306 -2.48 -8.40 29.10
C VAL A 306 -3.47 -7.98 30.19
N ALA A 307 -4.14 -6.85 30.00
CA ALA A 307 -5.15 -6.38 30.95
C ALA A 307 -6.34 -7.34 31.07
N GLY A 308 -6.70 -8.07 30.01
CA GLY A 308 -7.69 -9.14 30.05
C GLY A 308 -7.25 -10.30 30.95
N ALA A 309 -5.97 -10.68 30.88
CA ALA A 309 -5.37 -11.71 31.72
C ALA A 309 -5.15 -11.26 33.18
N ASP A 310 -5.20 -9.96 33.46
CA ASP A 310 -5.13 -9.44 34.83
C ASP A 310 -6.49 -9.52 35.57
N ARG A 311 -7.57 -9.89 34.89
CA ARG A 311 -8.92 -10.00 35.47
C ARG A 311 -9.11 -11.34 36.18
N ALA A 312 -9.02 -11.32 37.51
CA ALA A 312 -9.24 -12.49 38.36
C ALA A 312 -10.52 -13.26 38.01
N GLY A 313 -10.40 -14.58 37.89
CA GLY A 313 -11.54 -15.46 37.65
C GLY A 313 -12.15 -15.39 36.25
N LYS A 314 -11.58 -14.61 35.31
CA LYS A 314 -12.15 -14.45 33.97
C LYS A 314 -11.39 -15.25 32.93
N ALA A 315 -12.13 -15.85 31.99
CA ALA A 315 -11.58 -16.49 30.82
C ALA A 315 -12.15 -15.86 29.54
N GLY A 316 -11.33 -15.80 28.49
CA GLY A 316 -11.72 -15.27 27.19
C GLY A 316 -10.83 -15.77 26.07
N TYR A 317 -11.21 -15.49 24.83
CA TYR A 317 -10.42 -15.90 23.67
C TYR A 317 -10.29 -14.79 22.63
N VAL A 318 -9.13 -14.78 21.97
CA VAL A 318 -8.73 -13.83 20.93
C VAL A 318 -8.62 -14.57 19.60
N THR A 319 -9.28 -14.04 18.58
CA THR A 319 -9.22 -14.58 17.22
C THR A 319 -8.42 -13.64 16.33
N VAL A 320 -7.33 -14.15 15.76
CA VAL A 320 -6.53 -13.42 14.77
C VAL A 320 -7.13 -13.65 13.38
N THR A 321 -7.98 -12.72 12.94
CA THR A 321 -8.91 -12.98 11.84
C THR A 321 -8.61 -12.12 10.61
N GLY A 322 -8.29 -12.79 9.50
CA GLY A 322 -8.14 -12.17 8.18
C GLY A 322 -9.20 -12.64 7.18
N VAL A 323 -8.96 -12.35 5.89
CA VAL A 323 -9.91 -12.67 4.79
C VAL A 323 -10.41 -14.11 4.84
N HIS A 324 -9.54 -15.08 5.13
CA HIS A 324 -9.96 -16.47 5.19
C HIS A 324 -11.01 -16.72 6.28
N GLY A 325 -10.77 -16.25 7.51
CA GLY A 325 -11.71 -16.43 8.62
C GLY A 325 -13.04 -15.75 8.35
N VAL A 326 -13.01 -14.53 7.80
CA VAL A 326 -14.23 -13.82 7.37
C VAL A 326 -15.02 -14.61 6.32
N MET A 327 -14.34 -15.18 5.33
CA MET A 327 -14.98 -15.96 4.27
C MET A 327 -15.53 -17.30 4.74
N GLU A 328 -14.86 -17.99 5.67
CA GLU A 328 -15.44 -19.17 6.31
C GLU A 328 -16.69 -18.79 7.12
N SER A 329 -16.69 -17.66 7.82
CA SER A 329 -17.88 -17.13 8.52
C SER A 329 -19.05 -16.75 7.58
N GLN A 330 -18.83 -16.63 6.27
CA GLN A 330 -19.94 -16.48 5.32
C GLN A 330 -20.66 -17.80 5.01
N ARG A 331 -19.94 -18.91 5.14
CA ARG A 331 -20.46 -20.27 4.90
C ARG A 331 -20.98 -20.91 6.18
N ASP A 332 -20.54 -20.39 7.32
CA ASP A 332 -20.74 -20.98 8.63
C ASP A 332 -21.20 -19.92 9.64
N PRO A 333 -22.51 -19.80 9.88
CA PRO A 333 -23.06 -18.83 10.82
C PRO A 333 -22.56 -19.02 12.25
N GLU A 334 -22.25 -20.26 12.66
CA GLU A 334 -21.77 -20.53 14.00
C GLU A 334 -20.34 -20.01 14.19
N LEU A 335 -19.47 -20.21 13.19
CA LEU A 335 -18.14 -19.60 13.21
C LEU A 335 -18.22 -18.06 13.25
N ARG A 336 -19.21 -17.45 12.57
CA ARG A 336 -19.43 -16.00 12.66
C ARG A 336 -19.76 -15.55 14.08
N ARG A 337 -20.65 -16.28 14.77
CA ARG A 337 -20.96 -16.01 16.20
C ARG A 337 -19.75 -16.18 17.09
N ILE A 338 -18.96 -17.22 16.87
CA ILE A 338 -17.72 -17.45 17.63
C ILE A 338 -16.77 -16.25 17.48
N HIS A 339 -16.58 -15.73 16.27
CA HIS A 339 -15.77 -14.51 16.09
C HIS A 339 -16.40 -13.30 16.78
N ASN A 340 -17.73 -13.12 16.73
CA ASN A 340 -18.36 -11.94 17.33
C ASN A 340 -18.42 -11.99 18.86
N ARG A 341 -18.42 -13.19 19.46
CA ARG A 341 -18.37 -13.41 20.92
C ARG A 341 -16.96 -13.43 21.50
N SER A 342 -15.92 -13.39 20.66
CA SER A 342 -14.53 -13.34 21.13
C SER A 342 -14.33 -12.15 22.07
N PHE A 343 -13.34 -12.24 22.96
CA PHE A 343 -12.87 -11.08 23.73
C PHE A 343 -12.29 -10.03 22.77
N LEU A 344 -11.50 -10.47 21.79
CA LEU A 344 -10.91 -9.62 20.76
C LEU A 344 -10.85 -10.35 19.42
N THR A 345 -11.31 -9.69 18.36
CA THR A 345 -11.12 -10.16 16.97
C THR A 345 -10.16 -9.22 16.28
N THR A 346 -8.90 -9.64 16.14
CA THR A 346 -7.84 -8.74 15.64
C THR A 346 -7.90 -8.60 14.12
N PRO A 347 -7.54 -7.42 13.56
CA PRO A 347 -7.43 -7.22 12.13
C PRO A 347 -6.18 -7.89 11.55
N ASP A 348 -6.28 -9.18 11.23
CA ASP A 348 -5.17 -9.90 10.57
C ASP A 348 -5.18 -9.65 9.06
N GLY A 349 -4.09 -9.05 8.59
CA GLY A 349 -3.88 -8.73 7.19
C GLY A 349 -4.53 -7.41 6.75
N VAL A 350 -3.92 -6.85 5.72
CA VAL A 350 -4.23 -5.50 5.22
C VAL A 350 -5.67 -5.30 4.72
N PRO A 351 -6.38 -6.30 4.14
CA PRO A 351 -7.77 -6.11 3.75
C PRO A 351 -8.70 -5.71 4.91
N MET A 352 -8.44 -6.18 6.14
CA MET A 352 -9.23 -5.78 7.31
C MET A 352 -9.02 -4.30 7.62
N VAL A 353 -7.76 -3.83 7.51
CA VAL A 353 -7.39 -2.42 7.68
C VAL A 353 -8.06 -1.54 6.63
N TRP A 354 -8.06 -1.96 5.36
CA TRP A 354 -8.71 -1.20 4.29
C TRP A 354 -10.22 -1.05 4.50
N VAL A 355 -10.91 -2.14 4.82
CA VAL A 355 -12.35 -2.09 5.11
C VAL A 355 -12.63 -1.26 6.36
N GLY A 356 -11.80 -1.40 7.40
CA GLY A 356 -11.91 -0.58 8.60
C GLY A 356 -11.80 0.91 8.32
N LYS A 357 -10.76 1.33 7.57
CA LYS A 357 -10.56 2.72 7.17
C LYS A 357 -11.70 3.23 6.28
N TRP A 358 -12.20 2.40 5.36
CA TRP A 358 -13.37 2.74 4.54
C TRP A 358 -14.63 3.00 5.39
N ASN A 359 -14.82 2.21 6.44
CA ASN A 359 -15.93 2.35 7.40
C ASN A 359 -15.69 3.46 8.45
N GLY A 360 -14.76 4.39 8.20
CA GLY A 360 -14.47 5.53 9.08
C GLY A 360 -13.69 5.18 10.36
N CYS A 361 -13.07 4.00 10.43
CA CYS A 361 -12.20 3.62 11.55
C CYS A 361 -10.74 3.89 11.18
N GLY A 362 -10.31 5.16 11.24
CA GLY A 362 -8.98 5.60 10.80
C GLY A 362 -7.81 5.00 11.58
N GLU A 363 -8.03 4.70 12.86
CA GLU A 363 -7.03 4.21 13.82
C GLU A 363 -6.71 2.71 13.69
N ILE A 364 -7.47 1.97 12.88
CA ILE A 364 -7.23 0.55 12.67
C ILE A 364 -5.89 0.33 11.98
N ASP A 365 -5.07 -0.55 12.54
CA ASP A 365 -3.84 -1.02 11.91
C ASP A 365 -3.77 -2.55 11.96
N ARG A 366 -2.85 -3.13 11.21
CA ARG A 366 -2.69 -4.58 11.11
C ARG A 366 -2.18 -5.15 12.43
N VAL A 367 -2.89 -6.13 12.98
CA VAL A 367 -2.46 -6.90 14.15
C VAL A 367 -2.19 -8.34 13.72
N TYR A 368 -0.92 -8.61 13.42
CA TYR A 368 -0.46 -9.90 12.91
C TYR A 368 -0.19 -10.88 14.04
N GLY A 369 -0.76 -12.09 13.97
CA GLY A 369 -0.70 -13.09 15.05
C GLY A 369 0.71 -13.41 15.58
N PRO A 370 1.71 -13.68 14.72
CA PRO A 370 3.10 -13.87 15.16
C PRO A 370 3.68 -12.65 15.88
N ASP A 371 3.38 -11.42 15.42
CA ASP A 371 3.87 -10.21 16.08
C ASP A 371 3.15 -9.97 17.42
N LEU A 372 1.84 -10.20 17.48
CA LEU A 372 1.06 -10.12 18.71
C LEU A 372 1.59 -11.08 19.77
N MET A 373 1.93 -12.32 19.37
CA MET A 373 2.55 -13.28 20.27
C MET A 373 3.84 -12.74 20.90
N LEU A 374 4.77 -12.22 20.08
CA LEU A 374 6.02 -11.68 20.59
C LEU A 374 5.80 -10.48 21.50
N GLN A 375 4.88 -9.58 21.14
CA GLN A 375 4.61 -8.38 21.94
C GLN A 375 4.01 -8.72 23.30
N VAL A 376 3.05 -9.66 23.36
CA VAL A 376 2.48 -10.11 24.64
C VAL A 376 3.55 -10.79 25.50
N ILE A 377 4.30 -11.75 24.94
CA ILE A 377 5.37 -12.46 25.68
C ILE A 377 6.43 -11.48 26.19
N ARG A 378 6.83 -10.52 25.36
CA ARG A 378 7.79 -9.48 25.75
C ARG A 378 7.25 -8.62 26.89
N ALA A 379 5.98 -8.21 26.82
CA ALA A 379 5.34 -7.36 27.83
C ALA A 379 5.16 -8.07 29.18
N THR A 380 5.15 -9.40 29.19
CA THR A 380 4.90 -10.22 30.39
C THR A 380 6.11 -10.99 30.88
N ALA A 381 7.27 -10.82 30.24
CA ALA A 381 8.53 -11.39 30.72
C ALA A 381 8.89 -10.75 32.08
N GLY A 382 9.12 -11.59 33.09
CA GLY A 382 9.48 -11.15 34.44
C GLY A 382 8.32 -10.65 35.30
N THR A 383 7.06 -10.72 34.83
CA THR A 383 5.88 -10.31 35.61
C THR A 383 5.23 -11.46 36.39
N GLY A 384 5.76 -12.68 36.28
CA GLY A 384 5.15 -13.89 36.87
C GLY A 384 3.98 -14.45 36.07
N ARG A 385 3.62 -13.84 34.93
CA ARG A 385 2.56 -14.33 34.04
C ARG A 385 3.07 -15.52 33.23
N ARG A 386 2.23 -16.56 33.15
CA ARG A 386 2.60 -17.86 32.59
C ARG A 386 1.97 -18.14 31.24
N HIS A 387 2.75 -18.72 30.33
CA HIS A 387 2.35 -19.02 28.95
C HIS A 387 2.25 -20.55 28.73
N PHE A 388 1.16 -21.00 28.12
CA PHE A 388 0.98 -22.39 27.69
C PHE A 388 0.90 -22.47 26.17
N PHE A 389 1.66 -23.37 25.54
CA PHE A 389 1.68 -23.53 24.08
C PHE A 389 1.01 -24.82 23.64
N PHE A 390 -0.09 -24.70 22.91
CA PHE A 390 -0.91 -25.81 22.42
C PHE A 390 -0.98 -25.80 20.89
N GLY A 391 -0.40 -26.78 20.22
CA GLY A 391 -0.41 -26.87 18.75
C GLY A 391 0.95 -27.10 18.13
N GLY A 392 1.00 -26.99 16.80
CA GLY A 392 2.17 -27.37 16.01
C GLY A 392 2.34 -28.89 15.88
N LYS A 393 3.44 -29.30 15.23
CA LYS A 393 3.86 -30.71 15.17
C LYS A 393 4.59 -31.10 16.46
N GLU A 394 4.81 -32.40 16.65
CA GLU A 394 5.58 -32.93 17.76
C GLU A 394 6.92 -32.17 17.92
N GLY A 395 7.23 -31.76 19.15
CA GLY A 395 8.40 -30.96 19.48
C GLY A 395 8.35 -29.46 19.14
N VAL A 396 7.43 -28.97 18.29
CA VAL A 396 7.37 -27.54 17.88
C VAL A 396 7.01 -26.63 19.05
N ALA A 397 5.98 -26.97 19.84
CA ALA A 397 5.57 -26.17 20.99
C ALA A 397 6.68 -26.10 22.07
N ARG A 398 7.41 -27.20 22.27
CA ARG A 398 8.56 -27.25 23.18
C ARG A 398 9.69 -26.34 22.69
N GLU A 399 10.07 -26.45 21.42
CA GLU A 399 11.09 -25.59 20.82
C GLU A 399 10.71 -24.10 20.89
N LEU A 400 9.43 -23.79 20.64
CA LEU A 400 8.91 -22.44 20.76
C LEU A 400 9.10 -21.90 22.18
N GLY A 401 8.71 -22.67 23.21
CA GLY A 401 8.88 -22.27 24.61
C GLY A 401 10.33 -21.95 24.96
N GLU A 402 11.29 -22.77 24.52
CA GLU A 402 12.71 -22.53 24.76
C GLU A 402 13.24 -21.29 24.03
N ARG A 403 12.79 -21.05 22.79
CA ARG A 403 13.13 -19.81 22.06
C ARG A 403 12.57 -18.57 22.74
N MET A 404 11.34 -18.62 23.26
CA MET A 404 10.73 -17.48 23.96
C MET A 404 11.51 -17.13 25.24
N LYS A 405 11.93 -18.14 26.03
CA LYS A 405 12.81 -17.93 27.18
C LYS A 405 14.16 -17.33 26.78
N SER A 406 14.73 -17.77 25.65
CA SER A 406 16.00 -17.26 25.13
C SER A 406 15.90 -15.81 24.66
N TRP A 407 14.83 -15.45 23.93
CA TRP A 407 14.63 -14.11 23.37
C TRP A 407 14.17 -13.10 24.43
N PHE A 408 13.39 -13.56 25.41
CA PHE A 408 12.82 -12.74 26.48
C PHE A 408 13.10 -13.40 27.84
N PRO A 409 14.28 -13.15 28.44
CA PRO A 409 14.60 -13.65 29.77
C PRO A 409 13.52 -13.26 30.80
N GLY A 410 13.11 -14.22 31.65
CA GLY A 410 12.00 -14.04 32.58
C GLY A 410 10.63 -14.51 32.04
N THR A 411 10.55 -15.03 30.81
CA THR A 411 9.34 -15.68 30.31
C THR A 411 9.06 -16.99 31.06
N GLU A 412 7.88 -17.12 31.65
CA GLU A 412 7.45 -18.35 32.29
C GLU A 412 6.60 -19.21 31.35
N VAL A 413 7.05 -20.44 31.10
CA VAL A 413 6.33 -21.41 30.29
C VAL A 413 5.69 -22.45 31.20
N ALA A 414 4.38 -22.33 31.39
CA ALA A 414 3.57 -23.23 32.23
C ALA A 414 3.46 -24.65 31.63
N GLY A 415 3.51 -24.76 30.30
CA GLY A 415 3.46 -26.07 29.65
C GLY A 415 3.37 -26.00 28.15
N THR A 416 3.54 -27.17 27.53
CA THR A 416 3.42 -27.36 26.09
C THR A 416 2.64 -28.64 25.80
N PHE A 417 1.85 -28.64 24.73
CA PHE A 417 1.10 -29.80 24.29
C PHE A 417 0.95 -29.83 22.77
N CYS A 418 1.27 -30.96 22.16
CA CYS A 418 1.02 -31.22 20.74
C CYS A 418 -0.29 -32.05 20.62
N PRO A 419 -1.42 -31.44 20.20
CA PRO A 419 -2.65 -32.19 20.05
C PRO A 419 -2.59 -33.15 18.86
N PRO A 420 -3.36 -34.26 18.91
CA PRO A 420 -3.48 -35.17 17.78
C PRO A 420 -4.12 -34.47 16.57
N PHE A 421 -3.87 -34.99 15.36
CA PHE A 421 -4.49 -34.49 14.12
C PHE A 421 -5.96 -34.93 13.96
N ARG A 422 -6.72 -34.91 15.06
CA ARG A 422 -8.16 -35.21 15.17
C ARG A 422 -8.73 -34.40 16.36
N PRO A 423 -10.05 -34.30 16.51
CA PRO A 423 -10.64 -33.78 17.74
C PRO A 423 -10.11 -34.55 18.97
N LEU A 424 -9.97 -33.85 20.09
CA LEU A 424 -9.67 -34.47 21.38
C LEU A 424 -10.83 -35.36 21.79
N THR A 425 -10.52 -36.48 22.45
CA THR A 425 -11.54 -37.22 23.18
C THR A 425 -11.91 -36.48 24.46
N ASP A 426 -13.07 -36.79 25.05
CA ASP A 426 -13.48 -36.17 26.32
C ASP A 426 -12.47 -36.40 27.44
N GLU A 427 -11.76 -37.54 27.42
CA GLU A 427 -10.70 -37.86 28.37
C GLU A 427 -9.44 -37.01 28.14
N GLU A 428 -8.98 -36.88 26.89
CA GLU A 428 -7.85 -36.01 26.54
C GLU A 428 -8.13 -34.55 26.88
N GLU A 429 -9.38 -34.11 26.68
CA GLU A 429 -9.79 -32.76 27.02
C GLU A 429 -9.88 -32.52 28.52
N ARG A 430 -10.44 -33.46 29.29
CA ARG A 430 -10.43 -33.38 30.76
C ARG A 430 -9.00 -33.33 31.29
N ALA A 431 -8.10 -34.17 30.77
CA ALA A 431 -6.69 -34.15 31.13
C ALA A 431 -6.02 -32.81 30.80
N LEU A 432 -6.38 -32.18 29.67
CA LEU A 432 -5.91 -30.84 29.34
C LEU A 432 -6.44 -29.79 30.33
N ALA A 433 -7.72 -29.84 30.69
CA ALA A 433 -8.32 -28.94 31.67
C ALA A 433 -7.67 -29.07 33.04
N ASP A 434 -7.42 -30.29 33.52
CA ASP A 434 -6.76 -30.55 34.80
C ASP A 434 -5.32 -30.01 34.80
N ARG A 435 -4.59 -30.21 33.70
CA ARG A 435 -3.26 -29.62 33.53
C ARG A 435 -3.29 -28.10 33.55
N LEU A 436 -4.33 -27.46 33.02
CA LEU A 436 -4.50 -26.01 33.10
C LEU A 436 -4.87 -25.55 34.52
N ARG A 437 -5.68 -26.30 35.26
CA ARG A 437 -5.99 -26.01 36.68
C ARG A 437 -4.73 -26.10 37.57
N GLU A 438 -3.83 -27.03 37.26
CA GLU A 438 -2.55 -27.19 37.96
C GLU A 438 -1.56 -26.08 37.59
N THR A 439 -1.36 -25.85 36.30
CA THR A 439 -0.32 -24.93 35.80
C THR A 439 -0.76 -23.46 35.81
N ARG A 440 -2.06 -23.19 35.88
CA ARG A 440 -2.73 -21.87 35.89
C ARG A 440 -2.04 -20.83 35.01
N PRO A 441 -2.01 -21.03 33.67
CA PRO A 441 -1.42 -20.08 32.75
C PRO A 441 -2.31 -18.86 32.55
N SER A 442 -1.72 -17.68 32.38
CA SER A 442 -2.46 -16.46 32.04
C SER A 442 -2.73 -16.36 30.53
N PHE A 443 -1.85 -16.95 29.71
CA PHE A 443 -1.97 -16.97 28.25
C PHE A 443 -1.88 -18.39 27.70
N PHE A 444 -2.87 -18.80 26.90
CA PHE A 444 -2.92 -20.10 26.23
C PHE A 444 -2.87 -19.92 24.72
N TRP A 445 -1.74 -20.22 24.10
CA TRP A 445 -1.52 -20.03 22.67
C TRP A 445 -1.97 -21.25 21.88
N VAL A 446 -2.88 -21.05 20.93
CA VAL A 446 -3.46 -22.10 20.08
C VAL A 446 -2.89 -22.02 18.66
N GLY A 447 -1.97 -22.91 18.34
CA GLY A 447 -1.33 -23.05 17.03
C GLY A 447 -2.04 -24.06 16.13
N LEU A 448 -3.34 -23.88 15.88
CA LEU A 448 -4.14 -24.72 14.96
C LEU A 448 -4.63 -23.91 13.75
N SER A 449 -5.04 -24.56 12.66
CA SER A 449 -5.58 -23.82 11.50
C SER A 449 -7.00 -23.31 11.77
N THR A 450 -7.33 -22.08 11.35
CA THR A 450 -8.72 -21.62 11.20
C THR A 450 -9.51 -22.59 10.31
N PRO A 451 -10.75 -22.99 10.65
CA PRO A 451 -11.56 -22.54 11.79
C PRO A 451 -11.40 -23.37 13.09
N LYS A 452 -10.48 -24.34 13.13
CA LYS A 452 -10.36 -25.30 14.24
C LYS A 452 -9.95 -24.65 15.55
N GLN A 453 -9.06 -23.66 15.51
CA GLN A 453 -8.62 -22.95 16.72
C GLN A 453 -9.76 -22.14 17.34
N GLU A 454 -10.57 -21.46 16.53
CA GLU A 454 -11.66 -20.62 17.02
C GLU A 454 -12.74 -21.48 17.70
N ARG A 455 -13.09 -22.60 17.06
CA ARG A 455 -14.02 -23.60 17.64
C ARG A 455 -13.48 -24.19 18.93
N PHE A 456 -12.24 -24.66 18.90
CA PHE A 456 -11.62 -25.25 20.09
C PHE A 456 -11.63 -24.27 21.27
N MET A 457 -11.18 -23.04 21.09
CA MET A 457 -11.16 -22.05 22.18
C MET A 457 -12.57 -21.75 22.71
N HIS A 458 -13.54 -21.58 21.83
CA HIS A 458 -14.93 -21.32 22.21
C HIS A 458 -15.55 -22.50 22.97
N ASP A 459 -15.51 -23.69 22.36
CA ASP A 459 -16.15 -24.89 22.87
C ASP A 459 -15.48 -25.38 24.15
N PHE A 460 -14.15 -25.22 24.29
CA PHE A 460 -13.42 -25.57 25.50
C PHE A 460 -13.82 -24.67 26.67
N LEU A 461 -13.83 -23.34 26.49
CA LEU A 461 -14.26 -22.42 27.57
C LEU A 461 -15.74 -22.59 27.91
N ALA A 462 -16.60 -22.89 26.94
CA ALA A 462 -18.01 -23.15 27.17
C ALA A 462 -18.25 -24.44 28.00
N ARG A 463 -17.41 -25.47 27.83
CA ARG A 463 -17.51 -26.74 28.56
C ARG A 463 -16.81 -26.73 29.91
N HIS A 464 -15.88 -25.80 30.15
CA HIS A 464 -15.15 -25.62 31.41
C HIS A 464 -15.33 -24.19 31.96
N PRO A 465 -16.55 -23.76 32.29
CA PRO A 465 -16.83 -22.38 32.74
C PRO A 465 -16.18 -22.04 34.10
N ASP A 466 -15.88 -23.05 34.91
CA ASP A 466 -15.25 -22.99 36.23
C ASP A 466 -13.72 -22.98 36.19
N LEU A 467 -13.11 -23.14 34.99
CA LEU A 467 -11.67 -23.41 34.82
C LEU A 467 -10.76 -22.47 35.63
N CYS A 468 -11.14 -21.19 35.68
CA CYS A 468 -10.33 -20.13 36.30
C CYS A 468 -10.98 -19.54 37.56
N GLU A 469 -12.11 -20.06 38.06
CA GLU A 469 -12.93 -19.40 39.10
C GLU A 469 -12.14 -19.02 40.35
N ASN A 470 -11.18 -19.86 40.75
CA ASN A 470 -10.34 -19.66 41.94
C ASN A 470 -8.95 -19.08 41.63
N TRP A 471 -8.75 -18.47 40.45
CA TRP A 471 -7.48 -17.86 40.07
C TRP A 471 -7.50 -16.37 40.43
N ASP A 472 -6.38 -15.88 40.94
CA ASP A 472 -6.11 -14.46 41.23
C ASP A 472 -5.89 -13.61 39.96
N HIS A 473 -6.00 -14.24 38.79
CA HIS A 473 -5.85 -13.65 37.47
C HIS A 473 -6.77 -14.36 36.46
N GLY A 474 -6.74 -13.92 35.21
CA GLY A 474 -7.55 -14.46 34.12
C GLY A 474 -6.78 -15.30 33.11
N LEU A 475 -7.51 -16.02 32.27
CA LEU A 475 -7.00 -16.82 31.16
C LEU A 475 -7.42 -16.23 29.81
N ILE A 476 -6.46 -15.89 28.96
CA ILE A 476 -6.72 -15.51 27.57
C ILE A 476 -6.19 -16.57 26.63
N MET A 477 -7.08 -17.22 25.88
CA MET A 477 -6.71 -18.13 24.78
C MET A 477 -6.49 -17.35 23.48
N LEU A 478 -5.41 -17.61 22.73
CA LEU A 478 -5.08 -16.86 21.51
C LEU A 478 -4.89 -17.79 20.31
N GLY A 479 -5.77 -17.70 19.32
CA GLY A 479 -5.66 -18.42 18.06
C GLY A 479 -4.66 -17.75 17.13
N VAL A 480 -3.47 -18.34 16.99
CA VAL A 480 -2.32 -17.73 16.27
C VAL A 480 -1.87 -18.52 15.05
N GLY A 481 -2.52 -19.64 14.76
CA GLY A 481 -2.26 -20.46 13.58
C GLY A 481 -0.79 -20.83 13.42
N ALA A 482 -0.21 -20.47 12.27
CA ALA A 482 1.16 -20.83 11.91
C ALA A 482 2.26 -20.05 12.65
N ALA A 483 1.92 -19.22 13.66
CA ALA A 483 2.90 -18.46 14.44
C ALA A 483 4.01 -19.33 15.04
N PHE A 484 3.67 -20.55 15.47
CA PHE A 484 4.62 -21.49 16.06
C PHE A 484 5.71 -21.86 15.05
N ASP A 485 5.32 -22.20 13.83
CA ASP A 485 6.25 -22.56 12.76
C ASP A 485 7.11 -21.37 12.31
N PHE A 486 6.57 -20.16 12.34
CA PHE A 486 7.35 -18.95 12.02
C PHE A 486 8.43 -18.67 13.06
N HIS A 487 8.08 -18.69 14.34
CA HIS A 487 9.02 -18.37 15.42
C HIS A 487 10.01 -19.50 15.69
N THR A 488 9.67 -20.74 15.31
CA THR A 488 10.63 -21.87 15.26
C THR A 488 11.43 -21.91 13.95
N GLY A 489 11.25 -20.95 13.04
CA GLY A 489 12.02 -20.85 11.79
C GLY A 489 11.75 -21.98 10.79
N ARG A 490 10.68 -22.76 10.99
CA ARG A 490 10.27 -23.87 10.13
C ARG A 490 9.56 -23.40 8.87
N VAL A 491 8.93 -22.23 8.94
CA VAL A 491 8.35 -21.54 7.79
C VAL A 491 8.98 -20.16 7.68
N THR A 492 9.37 -19.78 6.46
CA THR A 492 9.93 -18.47 6.19
C THR A 492 8.82 -17.42 6.16
N GLN A 493 8.96 -16.35 6.94
CA GLN A 493 8.05 -15.20 6.84
C GLN A 493 8.38 -14.35 5.61
N ALA A 494 7.36 -13.70 5.05
CA ALA A 494 7.58 -12.69 4.02
C ALA A 494 8.46 -11.55 4.57
N PRO A 495 9.35 -10.94 3.78
CA PRO A 495 10.08 -9.75 4.20
C PRO A 495 9.15 -8.67 4.77
N ARG A 496 9.58 -7.94 5.81
CA ARG A 496 8.76 -6.93 6.51
C ARG A 496 8.11 -5.91 5.58
N TRP A 497 8.78 -5.51 4.50
CA TRP A 497 8.21 -4.60 3.50
C TRP A 497 7.00 -5.20 2.76
N MET A 498 7.01 -6.50 2.47
CA MET A 498 5.89 -7.22 1.86
C MET A 498 4.74 -7.35 2.85
N GLN A 499 5.05 -7.65 4.11
CA GLN A 499 4.05 -7.72 5.18
C GLN A 499 3.30 -6.39 5.34
N ARG A 500 4.04 -5.27 5.41
CA ARG A 500 3.46 -3.91 5.55
C ARG A 500 2.61 -3.49 4.36
N ARG A 501 2.94 -3.96 3.16
CA ARG A 501 2.18 -3.67 1.92
C ARG A 501 1.06 -4.68 1.62
N GLY A 502 0.82 -5.65 2.51
CA GLY A 502 -0.21 -6.67 2.30
C GLY A 502 0.11 -7.68 1.19
N LEU A 503 1.38 -7.81 0.80
CA LEU A 503 1.86 -8.74 -0.23
C LEU A 503 2.27 -10.10 0.33
N GLU A 504 2.06 -10.34 1.62
CA GLU A 504 2.41 -11.60 2.27
C GLU A 504 1.68 -12.81 1.67
N TRP A 505 0.42 -12.64 1.24
CA TRP A 505 -0.30 -13.71 0.54
C TRP A 505 0.41 -14.11 -0.76
N PHE A 506 0.98 -13.15 -1.48
CA PHE A 506 1.70 -13.41 -2.73
C PHE A 506 3.02 -14.14 -2.46
N PHE A 507 3.78 -13.68 -1.47
CA PHE A 507 5.00 -14.38 -1.03
C PHE A 507 4.71 -15.84 -0.66
N ARG A 508 3.67 -16.09 0.14
CA ARG A 508 3.27 -17.44 0.52
C ARG A 508 2.80 -18.26 -0.67
N LEU A 509 2.06 -17.67 -1.61
CA LEU A 509 1.64 -18.34 -2.84
C LEU A 509 2.84 -18.80 -3.67
N CYS A 510 3.91 -18.00 -3.74
CA CYS A 510 5.14 -18.39 -4.41
C CYS A 510 5.86 -19.56 -3.71
N GLN A 511 5.80 -19.63 -2.38
CA GLN A 511 6.41 -20.73 -1.62
C GLN A 511 5.58 -22.01 -1.64
N GLU A 512 4.25 -21.90 -1.59
CA GLU A 512 3.34 -23.03 -1.51
C GLU A 512 2.24 -22.98 -2.59
N PRO A 513 2.60 -22.93 -3.88
CA PRO A 513 1.66 -22.65 -4.96
C PRO A 513 0.55 -23.69 -5.01
N ARG A 514 0.91 -24.99 -4.94
CA ARG A 514 -0.05 -26.12 -5.01
C ARG A 514 -1.11 -26.08 -3.91
N ARG A 515 -0.76 -25.61 -2.71
CA ARG A 515 -1.66 -25.56 -1.56
C ARG A 515 -2.49 -24.28 -1.54
N LEU A 516 -1.89 -23.14 -1.85
CA LEU A 516 -2.51 -21.83 -1.62
C LEU A 516 -3.27 -21.26 -2.83
N TRP A 517 -2.96 -21.68 -4.07
CA TRP A 517 -3.60 -21.11 -5.26
C TRP A 517 -5.12 -21.25 -5.25
N ARG A 518 -5.65 -22.46 -4.98
CA ARG A 518 -7.11 -22.67 -4.91
C ARG A 518 -7.73 -21.84 -3.81
N ARG A 519 -7.10 -21.82 -2.63
CA ARG A 519 -7.57 -21.07 -1.46
C ARG A 519 -7.67 -19.59 -1.76
N TYR A 520 -6.64 -18.99 -2.37
CA TYR A 520 -6.65 -17.55 -2.68
C TYR A 520 -7.56 -17.21 -3.85
N SER A 521 -7.57 -18.00 -4.92
CA SER A 521 -8.47 -17.78 -6.06
C SER A 521 -9.93 -17.85 -5.66
N VAL A 522 -10.31 -18.73 -4.72
CA VAL A 522 -11.70 -18.83 -4.23
C VAL A 522 -12.02 -17.78 -3.17
N ASN A 523 -11.17 -17.65 -2.14
CA ASN A 523 -11.52 -16.79 -0.99
C ASN A 523 -11.30 -15.31 -1.28
N ASN A 524 -10.26 -14.90 -2.03
CA ASN A 524 -10.02 -13.48 -2.30
C ASN A 524 -11.05 -12.96 -3.31
N THR A 525 -11.39 -13.73 -4.35
CA THR A 525 -12.45 -13.33 -5.30
C THR A 525 -13.82 -13.32 -4.63
N GLY A 526 -14.11 -14.32 -3.79
CA GLY A 526 -15.32 -14.38 -2.98
C GLY A 526 -15.43 -13.20 -2.03
N PHE A 527 -14.33 -12.81 -1.40
CA PHE A 527 -14.26 -11.63 -0.52
C PHE A 527 -14.55 -10.35 -1.28
N ILE A 528 -13.89 -10.11 -2.42
CA ILE A 528 -14.15 -8.92 -3.25
C ILE A 528 -15.62 -8.87 -3.69
N ARG A 529 -16.16 -10.00 -4.16
CA ARG A 529 -17.57 -10.07 -4.58
C ARG A 529 -18.55 -9.79 -3.45
N ALA A 530 -18.24 -10.21 -2.22
CA ALA A 530 -19.10 -10.01 -1.06
C ALA A 530 -18.94 -8.62 -0.44
N ILE A 531 -17.72 -8.09 -0.38
CA ILE A 531 -17.41 -6.82 0.29
C ILE A 531 -17.87 -5.62 -0.51
N LEU A 532 -17.82 -5.66 -1.85
CA LEU A 532 -18.24 -4.54 -2.70
C LEU A 532 -19.70 -4.11 -2.44
N PRO A 533 -20.70 -5.01 -2.43
CA PRO A 533 -22.06 -4.66 -2.02
C PRO A 533 -22.18 -4.07 -0.61
N GLN A 534 -21.34 -4.50 0.34
CA GLN A 534 -21.33 -3.92 1.69
C GLN A 534 -20.78 -2.49 1.69
N LEU A 535 -19.66 -2.25 0.99
CA LEU A 535 -19.03 -0.91 0.92
C LEU A 535 -19.88 0.11 0.16
N MET A 536 -20.74 -0.36 -0.74
CA MET A 536 -21.69 0.47 -1.49
C MET A 536 -23.05 0.61 -0.79
N ASP A 537 -23.19 0.12 0.45
CA ASP A 537 -24.44 0.06 1.22
C ASP A 537 -25.61 -0.65 0.48
N LEU A 538 -25.29 -1.50 -0.50
CA LEU A 538 -26.27 -2.30 -1.26
C LEU A 538 -26.67 -3.58 -0.50
N LYS A 539 -25.84 -4.03 0.44
CA LYS A 539 -26.10 -5.22 1.26
C LYS A 539 -25.56 -5.04 2.67
N LYS A 540 -26.45 -5.21 3.65
CA LYS A 540 -26.11 -5.13 5.08
C LYS A 540 -25.80 -6.52 5.64
N TYR A 541 -24.80 -6.57 6.50
CA TYR A 541 -24.36 -7.77 7.20
C TYR A 541 -24.38 -7.48 8.69
N PRO A 542 -25.47 -7.72 9.44
CA PRO A 542 -25.51 -7.37 10.85
C PRO A 542 -24.43 -8.13 11.63
N ILE A 543 -23.81 -7.47 12.60
CA ILE A 543 -22.95 -8.14 13.59
C ILE A 543 -23.90 -8.78 14.61
N GLU A 544 -23.97 -10.11 14.59
CA GLU A 544 -24.65 -10.89 15.62
C GLU A 544 -23.90 -10.71 16.95
N LYS A 545 -24.61 -10.27 17.99
CA LYS A 545 -24.07 -10.06 19.34
C LYS A 545 -24.00 -11.36 20.14
#